data_AF-A0A453KJD6-F1
#
_entry.id   AF-A0A453KJD6-F1
#
_cell.length_a   1.000
_cell.length_b   1.000
_cell.length_c   1.000
_cell.angle_alpha   90.00
_cell.angle_beta   90.00
_cell.angle_gamma   90.00
#
_symmetry.space_group_name_H-M   'P 1'
#
loop_
_entity.id
_entity.type
_entity.pdbx_description
1 polymer ?
#
loop_
_entity_poly.entity_id
_entity_poly.type
_entity_poly.pdbx_seq_one_letter_code
_entity_poly.pdbx_strand_id
1 'polypeptide(L)'
;VKIHITSTQLLVGSEVATVSSISRHVDTDLPPPDNICSLFQLENGCAGVLVFAVKSRSPKILWRVDGTKGTVQIERGVDGGKHGYQVLFSNESGECQKTFYPFCGVHEELKAFVHDMVQASKDGDHKAEPRSSYVEGARDVAVLEAMLESSAKQGAMVQVKKF
;
A
#
# COMPACT_ATOMS: atom_id res chain seq x y z
N VAL A 1 -5.20 3.20 -10.92
CA VAL A 1 -4.01 2.69 -10.19
C VAL A 1 -4.28 2.89 -8.71
N LYS A 2 -4.61 1.82 -7.96
CA LYS A 2 -4.66 1.91 -6.49
C LYS A 2 -3.22 2.14 -6.01
N ILE A 3 -3.00 3.23 -5.30
CA ILE A 3 -1.68 3.53 -4.73
C ILE A 3 -1.60 2.75 -3.43
N HIS A 4 -0.58 1.91 -3.28
CA HIS A 4 -0.53 0.81 -2.32
C HIS A 4 -0.27 1.24 -0.85
N ILE A 5 -0.67 2.46 -0.48
CA ILE A 5 -0.63 2.95 0.91
C ILE A 5 -1.71 2.23 1.73
N THR A 6 -2.87 1.98 1.13
CA THR A 6 -3.92 1.09 1.63
C THR A 6 -3.40 -0.30 1.99
N SER A 7 -2.44 -0.86 1.26
CA SER A 7 -1.90 -2.18 1.56
C SER A 7 -1.21 -2.23 2.93
N THR A 8 -0.54 -1.16 3.33
CA THR A 8 0.07 -1.06 4.67
C THR A 8 -0.99 -0.91 5.75
N GLN A 9 -2.04 -0.11 5.51
CA GLN A 9 -3.18 0.01 6.44
C GLN A 9 -3.92 -1.33 6.59
N LEU A 10 -4.09 -2.08 5.51
CA LEU A 10 -4.70 -3.41 5.51
C LEU A 10 -3.86 -4.44 6.27
N LEU A 11 -2.53 -4.37 6.18
CA LEU A 11 -1.64 -5.31 6.86
C LEU A 11 -1.48 -5.02 8.36
N VAL A 12 -1.48 -3.75 8.76
CA VAL A 12 -1.24 -3.33 10.16
C VAL A 12 -2.54 -3.02 10.90
N GLY A 13 -3.63 -2.75 10.19
CA GLY A 13 -4.93 -2.37 10.78
C GLY A 13 -4.93 -0.99 11.44
N SER A 14 -4.06 -0.07 11.00
CA SER A 14 -3.94 1.28 11.56
C SER A 14 -3.68 2.31 10.45
N GLU A 15 -4.25 3.50 10.61
CA GLU A 15 -4.10 4.60 9.65
C GLU A 15 -2.79 5.35 9.83
N VAL A 16 -2.33 6.02 8.77
CA VAL A 16 -1.16 6.90 8.82
C VAL A 16 -1.55 8.22 9.47
N ALA A 17 -0.91 8.55 10.59
CA ALA A 17 -1.15 9.78 11.34
C ALA A 17 -0.26 10.93 10.84
N THR A 18 1.03 10.67 10.64
CA THR A 18 2.01 11.69 10.23
C THR A 18 2.99 11.14 9.21
N VAL A 19 3.56 12.04 8.41
CA VAL A 19 4.60 11.73 7.42
C VAL A 19 5.73 12.75 7.47
N SER A 20 6.93 12.31 7.12
CA SER A 20 8.11 13.13 6.91
C SER A 20 8.79 12.63 5.63
N SER A 21 8.80 13.44 4.58
CA SER A 21 9.08 12.96 3.23
C SER A 21 10.03 13.86 2.46
N ILE A 22 10.81 13.25 1.58
CA ILE A 22 11.65 13.92 0.58
C ILE A 22 11.25 13.37 -0.78
N SER A 23 10.90 14.26 -1.70
CA SER A 23 10.67 13.91 -3.10
C SER A 23 11.72 14.56 -4.00
N ARG A 24 12.01 13.90 -5.13
CA ARG A 24 12.96 14.38 -6.13
C ARG A 24 12.37 14.20 -7.53
N HIS A 25 12.92 14.99 -8.45
CA HIS A 25 12.73 14.84 -9.88
C HIS A 25 14.10 14.54 -10.48
N VAL A 26 14.39 13.26 -10.70
CA VAL A 26 15.69 12.79 -11.17
C VAL A 26 15.67 12.56 -12.68
N ASP A 27 14.64 11.90 -13.18
CA ASP A 27 14.43 11.68 -14.60
C ASP A 27 13.52 12.75 -15.21
N THR A 28 14.09 13.61 -16.04
CA THR A 28 13.39 14.71 -16.70
C THR A 28 12.44 14.28 -17.82
N ASP A 29 12.48 13.00 -18.22
CA ASP A 29 11.53 12.43 -19.18
C ASP A 29 10.18 12.08 -18.52
N LEU A 30 10.09 12.18 -17.19
CA LEU A 30 8.91 11.90 -16.39
C LEU A 30 8.33 13.18 -15.77
N PRO A 31 7.05 13.19 -15.39
CA PRO A 31 6.51 14.29 -14.60
C PRO A 31 7.08 14.27 -13.16
N PRO A 32 7.36 15.43 -12.55
CA PRO A 32 7.81 15.51 -11.16
C PRO A 32 6.66 15.27 -10.15
N PRO A 33 6.95 14.72 -8.96
CA PRO A 33 8.18 14.01 -8.61
C PRO A 33 8.17 12.57 -9.14
N ASP A 34 9.33 12.07 -9.55
CA ASP A 34 9.52 10.68 -10.00
C ASP A 34 10.02 9.75 -8.89
N ASN A 35 10.43 10.34 -7.75
CA ASN A 35 10.90 9.61 -6.56
C ASN A 35 10.34 10.24 -5.28
N ILE A 36 9.90 9.40 -4.33
CA ILE A 36 9.44 9.79 -2.99
C ILE A 36 10.04 8.81 -1.98
N CYS A 37 10.70 9.34 -0.96
CA CYS A 37 11.11 8.61 0.23
C CYS A 37 10.40 9.23 1.43
N SER A 38 9.66 8.43 2.21
CA SER A 38 8.89 8.91 3.35
C SER A 38 9.07 8.03 4.56
N LEU A 39 9.32 8.64 5.72
CA LEU A 39 9.00 8.06 7.01
C LEU A 39 7.53 8.37 7.32
N PHE A 40 6.82 7.44 7.94
CA PHE A 40 5.46 7.66 8.42
C PHE A 40 5.27 7.06 9.80
N GLN A 41 4.34 7.65 10.56
CA GLN A 41 3.88 7.12 11.84
C GLN A 41 2.40 6.77 11.73
N LEU A 42 2.03 5.60 12.24
CA LEU A 42 0.66 5.13 12.34
C LEU A 42 0.01 5.62 13.64
N GLU A 43 -1.32 5.64 13.68
CA GLU A 43 -2.07 6.07 14.88
C GLU A 43 -1.78 5.21 16.11
N ASN A 44 -1.47 3.93 15.91
CA ASN A 44 -1.09 3.01 16.98
C ASN A 44 0.36 3.21 17.48
N GLY A 45 1.08 4.20 16.95
CA GLY A 45 2.46 4.54 17.32
C GLY A 45 3.54 3.78 16.55
N CYS A 46 3.18 2.77 15.74
CA CYS A 46 4.14 2.11 14.86
C CYS A 46 4.67 3.07 13.79
N ALA A 47 5.88 2.82 13.30
CA ALA A 47 6.49 3.61 12.24
C ALA A 47 6.79 2.73 11.03
N GLY A 48 6.91 3.35 9.86
CA GLY A 48 7.31 2.65 8.65
C GLY A 48 7.94 3.58 7.63
N VAL A 49 8.47 2.97 6.58
CA VAL A 49 9.13 3.67 5.49
C VAL A 49 8.44 3.32 4.18
N LEU A 50 8.14 4.33 3.37
CA LEU A 50 7.70 4.20 2.00
C LEU A 50 8.82 4.69 1.07
N VAL A 51 9.16 3.87 0.08
CA VAL A 51 10.00 4.29 -1.05
C VAL A 51 9.23 4.04 -2.33
N PHE A 52 9.04 5.09 -3.10
CA PHE A 52 8.40 5.07 -4.40
C PHE A 52 9.37 5.64 -5.45
N ALA A 53 9.62 4.89 -6.50
CA ALA A 53 10.47 5.30 -7.61
C ALA A 53 9.83 4.84 -8.93
N VAL A 54 9.55 5.78 -9.83
CA VAL A 54 8.88 5.49 -11.10
C VAL A 54 9.81 4.75 -12.07
N LYS A 55 11.08 5.17 -12.13
CA LYS A 55 12.09 4.54 -12.98
C LYS A 55 13.16 3.86 -12.15
N SER A 56 13.14 2.53 -12.18
CA SER A 56 14.18 1.68 -11.61
C SER A 56 14.63 0.67 -12.66
N ARG A 57 15.94 0.37 -12.69
CA ARG A 57 16.49 -0.71 -13.55
C ARG A 57 15.88 -2.08 -13.22
N SER A 58 15.49 -2.27 -11.95
CA SER A 58 14.85 -3.49 -11.48
C SER A 58 13.49 -3.13 -10.88
N PRO A 59 12.37 -3.55 -11.51
CA PRO A 59 11.05 -3.33 -10.96
C PRO A 59 10.92 -4.13 -9.67
N LYS A 60 10.75 -3.44 -8.55
CA LYS A 60 10.62 -4.07 -7.24
C LYS A 60 9.34 -3.60 -6.57
N ILE A 61 8.54 -4.56 -6.14
CA ILE A 61 7.35 -4.34 -5.32
C ILE A 61 7.53 -5.23 -4.10
N LEU A 62 7.70 -4.60 -2.94
CA LEU A 62 8.04 -5.24 -1.69
C LEU A 62 7.26 -4.57 -0.56
N TRP A 63 6.59 -5.37 0.25
CA TRP A 63 6.10 -4.98 1.56
C TRP A 63 6.77 -5.82 2.63
N ARG A 64 7.07 -5.22 3.76
CA ARG A 64 7.60 -5.91 4.92
C ARG A 64 6.96 -5.32 6.17
N VAL A 65 6.47 -6.20 7.03
CA VAL A 65 5.91 -5.87 8.33
C VAL A 65 6.65 -6.69 9.36
N ASP A 66 7.34 -6.00 10.26
CA ASP A 66 8.04 -6.61 11.39
C ASP A 66 7.13 -6.50 12.63
N GLY A 67 6.75 -7.65 13.17
CA GLY A 67 5.94 -7.77 14.38
C GLY A 67 6.72 -8.43 15.51
N THR A 68 6.12 -8.46 16.70
CA THR A 68 6.76 -9.04 17.90
C THR A 68 6.96 -10.55 17.81
N LYS A 69 6.19 -11.25 16.96
CA LYS A 69 6.24 -12.71 16.79
C LYS A 69 6.90 -13.16 15.48
N GLY A 70 7.44 -12.22 14.72
CA GLY A 70 8.02 -12.50 13.42
C GLY A 70 7.75 -11.42 12.37
N THR A 71 8.25 -11.68 11.17
CA THR A 71 8.21 -10.78 10.03
C THR A 71 7.40 -11.41 8.91
N VAL A 72 6.51 -10.61 8.31
CA VAL A 72 5.86 -10.94 7.04
C VAL A 72 6.48 -10.09 5.95
N GLN A 73 6.98 -10.73 4.89
CA GLN A 73 7.50 -10.07 3.70
C GLN A 73 6.71 -10.55 2.47
N ILE A 74 6.26 -9.61 1.65
CA ILE A 74 5.51 -9.86 0.42
C ILE A 74 6.29 -9.23 -0.72
N GLU A 75 6.69 -10.04 -1.70
CA GLU A 75 7.43 -9.58 -2.86
C GLU A 75 6.77 -10.07 -4.14
N ARG A 76 6.73 -9.21 -5.17
CA ARG A 76 6.34 -9.64 -6.52
C ARG A 76 7.38 -10.60 -7.08
N GLY A 77 6.93 -11.76 -7.57
CA GLY A 77 7.81 -12.80 -8.08
C GLY A 77 7.18 -13.70 -9.15
N VAL A 78 7.91 -14.75 -9.52
CA VAL A 78 7.49 -15.81 -10.43
C VAL A 78 7.73 -17.15 -9.77
N ASP A 79 6.73 -18.02 -9.78
CA ASP A 79 6.85 -19.39 -9.29
C ASP A 79 6.12 -20.35 -10.23
N GLY A 80 6.77 -21.45 -10.61
CA GLY A 80 6.24 -22.41 -11.59
C GLY A 80 5.75 -21.79 -12.91
N GLY A 81 6.40 -20.70 -13.37
CA GLY A 81 6.01 -19.95 -14.58
C GLY A 81 4.82 -19.00 -14.41
N LYS A 82 4.23 -18.89 -13.22
CA LYS A 82 3.13 -17.98 -12.93
C LYS A 82 3.65 -16.72 -12.24
N HIS A 83 3.14 -15.55 -12.64
CA HIS A 83 3.41 -14.30 -11.94
C HIS A 83 2.49 -14.15 -10.72
N GLY A 84 3.03 -13.65 -9.62
CA GLY A 84 2.30 -13.55 -8.36
C GLY A 84 3.07 -12.80 -7.27
N TYR A 85 2.61 -13.00 -6.04
CA TYR A 85 3.27 -12.55 -4.83
C TYR A 85 3.81 -13.74 -4.06
N GLN A 86 5.09 -13.68 -3.74
CA GLN A 86 5.71 -14.57 -2.78
C GLN A 86 5.58 -13.95 -1.38
N VAL A 87 4.99 -14.70 -0.46
CA VAL A 87 4.85 -14.33 0.94
C VAL A 87 5.84 -15.17 1.74
N LEU A 88 6.73 -14.50 2.46
CA LEU A 88 7.61 -15.12 3.43
C LEU A 88 7.17 -14.72 4.82
N PHE A 89 6.97 -15.71 5.69
CA PHE A 89 6.77 -15.51 7.12
C PHE A 89 7.96 -16.11 7.85
N SER A 90 8.70 -15.28 8.58
CA SER A 90 9.78 -15.71 9.45
C SER A 90 9.38 -15.50 10.89
N ASN A 91 9.35 -16.56 11.70
CA ASN A 91 9.00 -16.46 13.11
C ASN A 91 10.24 -16.18 13.99
N GLU A 92 10.01 -15.99 15.28
CA GLU A 92 11.06 -15.73 16.28
C GLU A 92 12.04 -16.90 16.48
N SER A 93 11.66 -18.13 16.11
CA SER A 93 12.53 -19.30 16.18
C SER A 93 13.43 -19.47 14.94
N GLY A 94 13.32 -18.58 13.96
CA GLY A 94 14.11 -18.61 12.72
C GLY A 94 13.54 -19.54 11.65
N GLU A 95 12.37 -20.15 11.88
CA GLU A 95 11.67 -20.90 10.83
C GLU A 95 11.10 -19.93 9.81
N CYS A 96 11.25 -20.28 8.53
CA CYS A 96 10.75 -19.48 7.42
C CYS A 96 9.75 -20.30 6.59
N GLN A 97 8.50 -19.84 6.55
CA GLN A 97 7.47 -20.38 5.68
C GLN A 97 7.39 -19.52 4.42
N LYS A 98 7.34 -20.18 3.26
CA LYS A 98 7.19 -19.53 1.96
C LYS A 98 5.91 -20.01 1.31
N THR A 99 5.07 -19.08 0.91
CA THR A 99 3.82 -19.34 0.19
C THR A 99 3.77 -18.46 -1.07
N PHE A 100 3.15 -18.96 -2.14
CA PHE A 100 3.00 -18.22 -3.39
C PHE A 100 1.53 -18.04 -3.75
N TYR A 101 1.17 -16.82 -4.13
CA TYR A 101 -0.18 -16.45 -4.57
C TYR A 101 -0.11 -15.89 -6.00
N PRO A 102 -0.66 -16.59 -7.01
CA PRO A 102 -0.71 -16.06 -8.36
C PRO A 102 -1.58 -14.79 -8.41
N PHE A 103 -1.31 -13.90 -9.36
CA PHE A 103 -2.11 -12.68 -9.50
C PHE A 103 -3.59 -13.00 -9.77
N CYS A 104 -4.46 -12.50 -8.90
CA CYS A 104 -5.92 -12.57 -9.06
C CYS A 104 -6.62 -11.23 -8.79
N GLY A 105 -5.89 -10.18 -8.38
CA GLY A 105 -6.46 -8.93 -7.87
C GLY A 105 -7.52 -8.30 -8.78
N VAL A 106 -7.21 -8.10 -10.07
CA VAL A 106 -8.15 -7.50 -11.04
C VAL A 106 -9.41 -8.35 -11.21
N HIS A 107 -9.25 -9.68 -11.24
CA HIS A 107 -10.37 -10.59 -11.39
C HIS A 107 -11.30 -10.58 -10.17
N GLU A 108 -10.71 -10.57 -8.98
CA GLU A 108 -11.47 -10.51 -7.73
C GLU A 108 -12.12 -9.14 -7.50
N GLU A 109 -11.47 -8.04 -7.88
CA GLU A 109 -12.06 -6.70 -7.86
C GLU A 109 -13.26 -6.58 -8.82
N LEU A 110 -13.14 -7.13 -10.04
CA LEU A 110 -14.24 -7.12 -11.01
C LEU A 110 -15.42 -7.97 -10.54
N LYS A 111 -15.16 -9.16 -9.97
CA LYS A 111 -16.21 -9.99 -9.37
C LYS A 111 -16.93 -9.27 -8.24
N ALA A 112 -16.18 -8.65 -7.32
CA ALA A 112 -16.75 -7.91 -6.21
C ALA A 112 -17.64 -6.76 -6.70
N PHE A 113 -17.17 -6.01 -7.70
CA PHE A 113 -17.94 -4.94 -8.32
C PHE A 113 -19.26 -5.43 -8.94
N VAL A 114 -19.22 -6.48 -9.77
CA VAL A 114 -20.42 -7.05 -10.39
C VAL A 114 -21.38 -7.59 -9.33
N HIS A 115 -20.85 -8.25 -8.30
CA HIS A 115 -21.64 -8.74 -7.19
C HIS A 115 -22.37 -7.59 -6.47
N ASP A 116 -21.66 -6.49 -6.17
CA ASP A 116 -22.25 -5.32 -5.50
C ASP A 116 -23.35 -4.66 -6.33
N MET A 117 -23.16 -4.55 -7.65
CA MET A 117 -24.22 -4.05 -8.54
C MET A 117 -25.47 -4.93 -8.50
N VAL A 118 -25.30 -6.25 -8.56
CA VAL A 118 -26.42 -7.20 -8.54
C VAL A 118 -27.16 -7.16 -7.21
N GLN A 119 -26.46 -7.05 -6.09
CA GLN A 119 -27.11 -6.98 -4.78
C GLN A 119 -27.77 -5.61 -4.52
N ALA A 120 -27.15 -4.50 -4.95
CA ALA A 120 -27.75 -3.17 -4.84
C ALA A 120 -29.05 -3.05 -5.63
N SER A 121 -29.24 -3.84 -6.69
CA SER A 121 -30.49 -3.87 -7.47
C SER A 121 -31.66 -4.58 -6.78
N LYS A 122 -31.43 -5.21 -5.62
CA LYS A 122 -32.45 -5.90 -4.82
C LYS A 122 -32.71 -5.06 -3.57
N ASP A 123 -33.89 -4.46 -3.46
CA ASP A 123 -34.32 -3.54 -2.38
C ASP A 123 -33.90 -3.99 -0.95
N GLY A 124 -32.68 -3.60 -0.54
CA GLY A 124 -32.09 -4.03 0.73
C GLY A 124 -30.86 -3.22 1.11
N ASP A 125 -30.49 -3.27 2.39
CA ASP A 125 -29.30 -2.64 2.98
C ASP A 125 -28.02 -3.41 2.59
N HIS A 126 -27.74 -3.50 1.29
CA HIS A 126 -26.52 -4.13 0.80
C HIS A 126 -25.31 -3.27 1.14
N LYS A 127 -24.37 -3.86 1.90
CA LYS A 127 -23.07 -3.25 2.17
C LYS A 127 -22.09 -3.68 1.10
N ALA A 128 -21.73 -2.74 0.24
CA ALA A 128 -20.71 -2.94 -0.80
C ALA A 128 -19.34 -3.30 -0.20
N GLU A 129 -18.48 -3.93 -1.01
CA GLU A 129 -17.11 -4.28 -0.65
C GLU A 129 -16.36 -3.05 -0.11
N PRO A 130 -16.00 -3.01 1.20
CA PRO A 130 -15.41 -1.82 1.81
C PRO A 130 -14.10 -1.39 1.17
N ARG A 131 -13.30 -2.34 0.65
CA ARG A 131 -12.03 -2.09 -0.05
C ARG A 131 -12.20 -1.40 -1.40
N SER A 132 -13.43 -1.30 -1.89
CA SER A 132 -13.80 -0.60 -3.12
C SER A 132 -14.48 0.74 -2.85
N SER A 133 -14.57 1.17 -1.58
CA SER A 133 -15.17 2.44 -1.23
C SER A 133 -14.31 3.63 -1.70
N TYR A 134 -14.97 4.75 -2.01
CA TYR A 134 -14.27 5.98 -2.37
C TYR A 134 -13.46 6.55 -1.19
N VAL A 135 -13.85 6.22 0.05
CA VAL A 135 -13.20 6.67 1.28
C VAL A 135 -11.78 6.14 1.35
N GLU A 136 -11.56 4.86 1.01
CA GLU A 136 -10.22 4.28 0.90
C GLU A 136 -9.33 5.03 -0.11
N GLY A 137 -9.89 5.37 -1.27
CA GLY A 137 -9.18 6.17 -2.28
C GLY A 137 -8.86 7.60 -1.81
N ALA A 138 -9.79 8.25 -1.11
CA ALA A 138 -9.57 9.58 -0.54
C ALA A 138 -8.46 9.57 0.52
N ARG A 139 -8.39 8.52 1.35
CA ARG A 139 -7.34 8.32 2.35
C ARG A 139 -5.97 8.13 1.71
N ASP A 140 -5.87 7.33 0.65
CA ASP A 140 -4.60 7.19 -0.09
C ASP A 140 -4.11 8.53 -0.65
N VAL A 141 -5.02 9.32 -1.24
CA VAL A 141 -4.72 10.66 -1.74
C VAL A 141 -4.24 11.57 -0.61
N ALA A 142 -4.90 11.54 0.55
CA ALA A 142 -4.54 12.35 1.70
C ALA A 142 -3.11 12.11 2.18
N VAL A 143 -2.66 10.84 2.19
CA VAL A 143 -1.30 10.49 2.58
C VAL A 143 -0.30 11.01 1.54
N LEU A 144 -0.59 10.87 0.25
CA LEU A 144 0.29 11.38 -0.82
C LEU A 144 0.39 12.90 -0.79
N GLU A 145 -0.74 13.60 -0.61
CA GLU A 145 -0.75 15.05 -0.45
C GLU A 145 0.13 15.48 0.73
N ALA A 146 0.02 14.79 1.87
CA ALA A 146 0.85 15.07 3.04
C ALA A 146 2.34 14.81 2.77
N MET A 147 2.69 13.77 2.00
CA MET A 147 4.08 13.49 1.62
C MET A 147 4.64 14.58 0.71
N LEU A 148 3.85 15.04 -0.27
CA LEU A 148 4.25 16.13 -1.16
C LEU A 148 4.38 17.46 -0.39
N GLU A 149 3.45 17.74 0.53
CA GLU A 149 3.51 18.89 1.42
C GLU A 149 4.76 18.86 2.31
N SER A 150 5.05 17.71 2.92
CA SER A 150 6.24 17.51 3.74
C SER A 150 7.52 17.78 2.94
N SER A 151 7.61 17.27 1.71
CA SER A 151 8.73 17.52 0.81
C SER A 151 8.91 19.00 0.48
N ALA A 152 7.81 19.70 0.16
CA ALA A 152 7.84 21.15 -0.07
C ALA A 152 8.32 21.95 1.16
N LYS A 153 8.07 21.41 2.37
CA LYS A 153 8.55 21.94 3.65
C LYS A 153 9.89 21.34 4.08
N GLN A 154 10.72 20.90 3.13
CA GLN A 154 12.07 20.38 3.36
C GLN A 154 12.11 19.17 4.32
N GLY A 155 11.08 18.32 4.26
CA GLY A 155 10.96 17.13 5.10
C GLY A 155 10.44 17.41 6.50
N ALA A 156 9.81 18.56 6.74
CA ALA A 156 9.10 18.79 8.00
C ALA A 156 7.97 17.77 8.18
N MET A 157 7.74 17.35 9.43
CA MET A 157 6.64 16.46 9.76
C MET A 157 5.29 17.12 9.44
N VAL A 158 4.43 16.41 8.72
CA VAL A 158 3.08 16.84 8.35
C VAL A 158 2.06 15.82 8.84
N GLN A 159 0.93 16.32 9.36
CA GLN A 159 -0.20 15.50 9.78
C GLN A 159 -1.09 15.16 8.58
N VAL A 160 -1.50 13.90 8.49
CA VAL A 160 -2.42 13.44 7.43
C VAL A 160 -3.84 13.90 7.75
N LYS A 161 -4.56 14.40 6.73
CA LYS A 161 -5.98 14.79 6.85
C LYS A 161 -6.86 13.55 6.98
N LYS A 162 -7.86 13.61 7.86
CA LYS A 162 -8.81 12.51 8.12
C LYS A 162 -10.07 12.61 7.26
N PHE A 163 -10.64 11.45 6.92
CA PHE A 163 -11.86 11.26 6.12
C PHE A 163 -12.78 10.21 6.75
#